data_AF-A0A0F4UZJ8-F1
#
_entry.id   AF-A0A0F4UZJ8-F1
#
_cell.length_a   1.000
_cell.length_b   1.000
_cell.length_c   1.000
_cell.angle_alpha   90.00
_cell.angle_beta   90.00
_cell.angle_gamma   90.00
#
_symmetry.space_group_name_H-M   'P 1'
#
loop_
_entity.id
_entity.type
_entity.pdbx_description
1 polymer ?
#
loop_
_entity_poly.entity_id
_entity_poly.type
_entity_poly.pdbx_seq_one_letter_code
_entity_poly.pdbx_strand_id
1 'polypeptide(L)'
;MSFRNAYWYCESALESLVEYIKENRFFVGVALLAVVACGGVFGTLYLHFFEAVDIPNLAVVNHDTASYWGQLGDFAGGFLNPLLSFLALMAVLKTMALQRAEMKAAQLEAKMATQEQRQQTAVYSRQMFESTLFGMLDVHAKILADIKSAGGMSAGCEGRDAINVIVRSFKETNVYKIGNLNIELLTDTELHNEISKFCKERVSSTGHYFRNLYWIMKMIDDTQDLPVDIISFGSLLRGDNGFFGNYRRKRNYTNIVRAQLSESEMALLQINCLGPYGADLKYYVEKYSLLKPLGKNYFGGLAKHMSKGFNDMAFFGLEEVKAEELIKLNNERMARNSH
;
A
#
# COMPACT_ATOMS: atom_id res chain seq x y z
N MET A 1 38.29 52.22 -15.77
CA MET A 1 38.12 50.92 -15.09
C MET A 1 39.39 50.69 -14.28
N SER A 2 39.29 50.65 -12.94
CA SER A 2 40.47 50.56 -12.06
C SER A 2 41.20 49.22 -12.24
N PHE A 3 42.53 49.24 -12.25
CA PHE A 3 43.40 48.05 -12.31
C PHE A 3 43.01 46.93 -11.32
N ARG A 4 42.45 47.33 -10.18
CA ARG A 4 41.98 46.44 -9.12
C ARG A 4 40.72 45.63 -9.52
N ASN A 5 39.87 46.18 -10.38
CA ASN A 5 38.71 45.48 -10.92
C ASN A 5 39.11 44.50 -12.03
N ALA A 6 40.17 44.80 -12.79
CA ALA A 6 40.72 43.89 -13.80
C ALA A 6 41.41 42.68 -13.15
N TYR A 7 42.16 42.89 -12.07
CA TYR A 7 42.82 41.81 -11.32
C TYR A 7 41.82 40.80 -10.74
N TRP A 8 40.78 41.28 -10.04
CA TRP A 8 39.77 40.41 -9.45
C TRP A 8 38.96 39.63 -10.51
N TYR A 9 38.68 40.27 -11.65
CA TYR A 9 38.05 39.61 -12.79
C TYR A 9 38.93 38.51 -13.39
N CYS A 10 40.24 38.75 -13.53
CA CYS A 10 41.20 37.75 -14.00
C CYS A 10 41.35 36.58 -13.02
N GLU A 11 41.39 36.84 -11.71
CA GLU A 11 41.51 35.82 -10.67
C GLU A 11 40.28 34.91 -10.63
N SER A 12 39.07 35.49 -10.63
CA SER A 12 37.82 34.73 -10.67
C SER A 12 37.64 33.95 -11.99
N ALA A 13 38.03 34.54 -13.12
CA ALA A 13 38.03 33.84 -14.41
C ALA A 13 39.01 32.65 -14.39
N LEU A 14 40.17 32.80 -13.78
CA LEU A 14 41.17 31.74 -13.69
C LEU A 14 40.71 30.60 -12.79
N GLU A 15 40.05 30.89 -11.66
CA GLU A 15 39.45 29.87 -10.79
C GLU A 15 38.37 29.06 -11.53
N SER A 16 37.45 29.73 -12.22
CA SER A 16 36.40 29.07 -13.01
C SER A 16 36.95 28.20 -14.13
N LEU A 17 38.05 28.64 -14.77
CA LEU A 17 38.71 27.91 -15.84
C LEU A 17 39.46 26.68 -15.29
N VAL A 18 40.10 26.79 -14.12
CA VAL A 18 40.73 25.66 -13.43
C VAL A 18 39.70 24.61 -13.01
N GLU A 19 38.54 25.04 -12.53
CA GLU A 19 37.44 24.15 -12.15
C GLU A 19 36.87 23.41 -13.37
N TYR A 20 36.60 24.15 -14.46
CA TYR A 20 36.19 23.58 -15.74
C TYR A 20 37.19 22.55 -16.29
N ILE A 21 38.49 22.86 -16.23
CA ILE A 21 39.56 21.94 -16.66
C ILE A 21 39.57 20.68 -15.78
N LYS A 22 39.34 20.81 -14.47
CA LYS A 22 39.30 19.67 -13.54
C LYS A 22 38.11 18.75 -13.77
N GLU A 23 36.94 19.29 -14.15
CA GLU A 23 35.76 18.49 -14.49
C GLU A 23 35.90 17.83 -15.87
N ASN A 24 36.49 18.53 -16.85
CA ASN A 24 36.56 18.10 -18.24
C ASN A 24 37.96 17.64 -18.69
N ARG A 25 38.78 17.13 -17.76
CA ARG A 25 40.19 16.76 -18.00
C ARG A 25 40.42 15.93 -19.25
N PHE A 26 39.50 15.01 -19.55
CA PHE A 26 39.57 14.17 -20.74
C PHE A 26 39.41 14.97 -22.04
N PHE A 27 38.36 15.80 -22.15
CA PHE A 27 38.10 16.60 -23.35
C PHE A 27 39.15 17.70 -23.54
N VAL A 28 39.59 18.33 -22.45
CA VAL A 28 40.69 19.31 -22.47
C VAL A 28 41.99 18.63 -22.90
N GLY A 29 42.27 17.42 -22.41
CA GLY A 29 43.45 16.64 -22.83
C GLY A 29 43.42 16.28 -24.32
N VAL A 30 42.27 15.84 -24.83
CA VAL A 30 42.07 15.56 -26.27
C VAL A 30 42.28 16.83 -27.11
N ALA A 31 41.72 17.96 -26.69
CA ALA A 31 41.86 19.24 -27.39
C ALA A 31 43.30 19.75 -27.39
N LEU A 32 44.00 19.67 -26.25
CA LEU A 32 45.42 20.05 -26.14
C LEU A 32 46.30 19.17 -27.02
N LEU A 33 46.05 17.86 -27.06
CA LEU A 33 46.81 16.95 -27.93
C LEU A 33 46.61 17.29 -29.41
N ALA A 34 45.38 17.61 -29.82
CA ALA A 34 45.09 18.06 -31.18
C ALA A 34 45.83 19.37 -31.52
N VAL A 35 45.83 20.35 -30.61
CA VAL A 35 46.53 21.63 -30.79
C VAL A 35 48.04 21.44 -30.90
N VAL A 36 48.64 20.61 -30.03
CA VAL A 36 50.08 20.31 -30.06
C VAL A 36 50.45 19.59 -31.35
N ALA A 37 49.65 18.62 -31.81
CA ALA A 37 49.93 17.91 -33.04
C ALA A 37 49.81 18.80 -34.29
N CYS A 38 48.76 19.62 -34.37
CA CYS A 38 48.63 20.62 -35.42
C CYS A 38 49.79 21.61 -35.38
N GLY A 39 50.14 22.14 -34.20
CA GLY A 39 51.26 23.06 -34.02
C GLY A 39 52.60 22.46 -34.42
N GLY A 40 52.84 21.18 -34.12
CA GLY A 40 54.02 20.45 -34.56
C GLY A 40 54.10 20.34 -36.08
N VAL A 41 53.02 19.93 -36.74
CA VAL A 41 52.97 19.83 -38.22
C VAL A 41 53.13 21.21 -38.87
N PHE A 42 52.36 22.22 -38.45
CA PHE A 42 52.49 23.58 -38.98
C PHE A 42 53.86 24.20 -38.67
N GLY A 43 54.44 23.91 -37.50
CA GLY A 43 55.79 24.35 -37.13
C GLY A 43 56.86 23.73 -38.02
N THR A 44 56.78 22.42 -38.32
CA THR A 44 57.69 21.77 -39.28
C THR A 44 57.55 22.33 -40.69
N LEU A 45 56.32 22.64 -41.13
CA LEU A 45 56.09 23.31 -42.41
C LEU A 45 56.70 24.73 -42.41
N TYR A 46 56.52 25.48 -41.33
CA TYR A 46 57.08 26.83 -41.19
C TYR A 46 58.62 26.83 -41.28
N LEU A 47 59.29 25.96 -40.53
CA LEU A 47 60.75 25.82 -40.56
C LEU A 47 61.26 25.39 -41.95
N HIS A 48 60.51 24.54 -42.66
CA HIS A 48 60.86 24.13 -44.01
C HIS A 48 60.80 25.31 -45.00
N PHE A 49 59.74 26.13 -44.95
CA PHE A 49 59.55 27.25 -45.89
C PHE A 49 60.39 28.49 -45.60
N PHE A 50 60.59 28.82 -44.32
CA PHE A 50 61.23 30.08 -43.92
C PHE A 50 62.69 29.92 -43.49
N GLU A 51 63.06 28.77 -42.95
CA GLU A 51 64.42 28.48 -42.45
C GLU A 51 65.17 27.45 -43.31
N ALA A 52 64.59 27.02 -44.44
CA ALA A 52 65.15 26.07 -45.41
C ALA A 52 65.62 24.73 -44.79
N VAL A 53 64.95 24.28 -43.73
CA VAL A 53 65.26 23.00 -43.07
C VAL A 53 64.63 21.85 -43.85
N ASP A 54 65.42 20.87 -44.28
CA ASP A 54 64.92 19.70 -45.00
C ASP A 54 64.07 18.79 -44.10
N ILE A 55 62.90 18.37 -44.59
CA ILE A 55 62.03 17.41 -43.90
C ILE A 55 62.48 15.98 -44.26
N PRO A 56 62.80 15.11 -43.27
CA PRO A 56 63.16 13.73 -43.54
C PRO A 56 62.01 13.01 -44.27
N ASN A 57 62.32 12.33 -45.39
CA ASN A 57 61.40 11.59 -46.28
C ASN A 57 60.58 12.40 -47.31
N LEU A 58 60.81 13.71 -47.47
CA LEU A 58 60.32 14.47 -48.63
C LEU A 58 61.49 14.69 -49.62
N ALA A 59 61.44 14.03 -50.79
CA ALA A 59 62.42 14.23 -51.85
C ALA A 59 61.98 15.40 -52.75
N VAL A 60 62.75 16.48 -52.72
CA VAL A 60 62.44 17.74 -53.41
C VAL A 60 62.79 17.67 -54.89
N VAL A 61 61.79 17.82 -55.76
CA VAL A 61 61.99 18.08 -57.20
C VAL A 61 60.99 19.17 -57.64
N ASN A 62 61.49 20.40 -57.82
CA ASN A 62 60.82 21.62 -58.32
C ASN A 62 59.75 22.29 -57.41
N HIS A 63 60.16 23.37 -56.73
CA HIS A 63 59.36 24.18 -55.80
C HIS A 63 58.18 24.96 -56.43
N ASP A 64 58.22 25.26 -57.73
CA ASP A 64 57.20 26.10 -58.40
C ASP A 64 56.00 25.31 -58.96
N THR A 65 55.93 24.01 -58.70
CA THR A 65 54.90 23.15 -59.28
C THR A 65 53.76 22.88 -58.30
N ALA A 66 52.52 22.77 -58.80
CA ALA A 66 51.36 22.35 -58.00
C ALA A 66 51.58 20.98 -57.32
N SER A 67 52.50 20.16 -57.83
CA SER A 67 52.92 18.89 -57.24
C SER A 67 53.57 19.03 -55.86
N TYR A 68 54.30 20.12 -55.59
CA TYR A 68 54.96 20.37 -54.31
C TYR A 68 53.95 20.64 -53.19
N TRP A 69 52.95 21.50 -53.47
CA TRP A 69 51.83 21.73 -52.56
C TRP A 69 51.01 20.47 -52.30
N GLY A 70 50.90 19.59 -53.30
CA GLY A 70 50.30 18.25 -53.16
C GLY A 70 51.05 17.38 -52.15
N GLN A 71 52.37 17.23 -52.29
CA GLN A 71 53.19 16.37 -51.40
C GLN A 71 53.22 16.86 -49.94
N LEU A 72 53.23 18.19 -49.72
CA LEU A 72 53.11 18.75 -48.36
C LEU A 72 51.72 18.54 -47.76
N GLY A 73 50.67 18.68 -48.58
CA GLY A 73 49.31 18.31 -48.21
C GLY A 73 49.18 16.84 -47.85
N ASP A 74 49.87 15.95 -48.58
CA ASP A 74 49.89 14.51 -48.31
C ASP A 74 50.63 14.17 -47.01
N PHE A 75 51.74 14.86 -46.69
CA PHE A 75 52.43 14.70 -45.40
C PHE A 75 51.57 15.18 -44.22
N ALA A 76 51.05 16.41 -44.29
CA ALA A 76 50.23 16.97 -43.23
C ALA A 76 48.93 16.18 -43.05
N GLY A 77 48.25 15.85 -44.15
CA GLY A 77 47.04 15.04 -44.17
C GLY A 77 47.28 13.60 -43.72
N GLY A 78 48.41 13.00 -44.11
CA GLY A 78 48.79 11.63 -43.74
C GLY A 78 49.01 11.42 -42.25
N PHE A 79 49.48 12.44 -41.52
CA PHE A 79 49.65 12.39 -40.08
C PHE A 79 48.45 12.95 -39.31
N LEU A 80 47.94 14.13 -39.68
CA LEU A 80 46.87 14.80 -38.94
C LEU A 80 45.52 14.10 -39.11
N ASN A 81 45.17 13.57 -40.30
CA ASN A 81 43.84 12.96 -40.48
C ASN A 81 43.64 11.71 -39.61
N PRO A 82 44.56 10.72 -39.57
CA PRO A 82 44.42 9.56 -38.68
C PRO A 82 44.39 9.96 -37.20
N LEU A 83 45.23 10.91 -36.79
CA LEU A 83 45.29 11.36 -35.40
C LEU A 83 44.01 12.08 -34.97
N LEU A 84 43.55 13.06 -35.75
CA LEU A 84 42.32 13.79 -35.45
C LEU A 84 41.08 12.88 -35.50
N SER A 85 41.06 11.92 -36.42
CA SER A 85 40.00 10.91 -36.51
C SER A 85 39.99 9.98 -35.28
N PHE A 86 41.16 9.56 -34.78
CA PHE A 86 41.27 8.79 -33.54
C PHE A 86 40.79 9.59 -32.32
N LEU A 87 41.19 10.86 -32.21
CA LEU A 87 40.75 11.75 -31.14
C LEU A 87 39.23 12.00 -31.17
N ALA A 88 38.65 12.18 -32.36
CA ALA A 88 37.21 12.29 -32.54
C ALA A 88 36.48 11.02 -32.09
N LEU A 89 36.99 9.84 -32.47
CA LEU A 89 36.45 8.56 -32.03
C LEU A 89 36.52 8.42 -30.50
N MET A 90 37.65 8.77 -29.88
CA MET A 90 37.82 8.74 -28.43
C MET A 90 36.85 9.67 -27.69
N ALA A 91 36.62 10.87 -28.23
CA ALA A 91 35.64 11.80 -27.70
C ALA A 91 34.22 11.21 -27.76
N VAL A 92 33.83 10.61 -28.89
CA VAL A 92 32.52 9.97 -29.07
C VAL A 92 32.36 8.75 -28.14
N LEU A 93 33.39 7.91 -27.99
CA LEU A 93 33.34 6.78 -27.07
C LEU A 93 33.15 7.24 -25.62
N LYS A 94 33.81 8.34 -25.22
CA LYS A 94 33.64 8.92 -23.88
C LYS A 94 32.24 9.49 -23.68
N THR A 95 31.70 10.22 -24.65
CA THR A 95 30.33 10.76 -24.54
C THR A 95 29.31 9.63 -24.47
N MET A 96 29.44 8.59 -25.28
CA MET A 96 28.58 7.40 -25.20
C MET A 96 28.69 6.68 -23.85
N ALA A 97 29.89 6.62 -23.26
CA ALA A 97 30.09 6.03 -21.94
C ALA A 97 29.40 6.84 -20.83
N LEU A 98 29.52 8.17 -20.87
CA LEU A 98 28.84 9.08 -19.94
C LEU A 98 27.31 8.97 -20.08
N GLN A 99 26.80 9.04 -21.31
CA GLN A 99 25.36 8.88 -21.60
C GLN A 99 24.84 7.53 -21.09
N ARG A 100 25.59 6.42 -21.28
CA ARG A 100 25.20 5.11 -20.74
C ARG A 100 25.17 5.09 -19.21
N ALA A 101 26.08 5.81 -18.54
CA ALA A 101 26.11 5.89 -17.09
C ALA A 101 24.91 6.71 -16.55
N GLU A 102 24.63 7.87 -17.15
CA GLU A 102 23.47 8.71 -16.83
C GLU A 102 22.15 7.96 -17.05
N MET A 103 22.01 7.25 -18.18
CA MET A 103 20.82 6.45 -18.46
C MET A 103 20.62 5.33 -17.43
N LYS A 104 21.70 4.69 -16.95
CA LYS A 104 21.60 3.68 -15.89
C LYS A 104 21.20 4.29 -14.55
N ALA A 105 21.74 5.46 -14.20
CA ALA A 105 21.35 6.19 -13.00
C ALA A 105 19.87 6.57 -13.05
N ALA A 106 19.41 7.15 -14.17
CA ALA A 106 18.01 7.51 -14.40
C ALA A 106 17.07 6.29 -14.33
N GLN A 107 17.47 5.14 -14.88
CA GLN A 107 16.70 3.90 -14.75
C GLN A 107 16.62 3.40 -13.30
N LEU A 108 17.68 3.56 -12.51
CA LEU A 108 17.69 3.16 -11.10
C LEU A 108 16.77 4.07 -10.29
N GLU A 109 16.85 5.39 -10.48
CA GLU A 109 15.98 6.37 -9.84
C GLU A 109 14.50 6.14 -10.19
N ALA A 110 14.18 5.88 -11.46
CA ALA A 110 12.82 5.58 -11.89
C ALA A 110 12.26 4.30 -11.23
N LYS A 111 13.10 3.28 -11.03
CA LYS A 111 12.71 2.05 -10.30
C LYS A 111 12.45 2.34 -8.82
N MET A 112 13.31 3.13 -8.18
CA MET A 112 13.12 3.54 -6.78
C MET A 112 11.85 4.35 -6.60
N ALA A 113 11.61 5.35 -7.46
CA ALA A 113 10.40 6.17 -7.44
C ALA A 113 9.13 5.32 -7.65
N THR A 114 9.16 4.34 -8.57
CA THR A 114 8.04 3.41 -8.76
C THR A 114 7.75 2.59 -7.50
N GLN A 115 8.80 2.15 -6.80
CA GLN A 115 8.65 1.38 -5.56
C GLN A 115 8.08 2.24 -4.42
N GLU A 116 8.57 3.47 -4.26
CA GLU A 116 8.03 4.43 -3.29
C GLU A 116 6.57 4.76 -3.57
N GLN A 117 6.21 4.98 -4.83
CA GLN A 117 4.83 5.23 -5.24
C GLN A 117 3.90 4.05 -4.90
N ARG A 118 4.37 2.80 -5.06
CA ARG A 118 3.62 1.61 -4.64
C ARG A 118 3.39 1.57 -3.14
N GLN A 119 4.40 1.92 -2.34
CA GLN A 119 4.27 1.99 -0.88
C GLN A 119 3.31 3.11 -0.46
N GLN A 120 3.39 4.27 -1.08
CA GLN A 120 2.44 5.37 -0.83
C GLN A 120 1.01 4.97 -1.17
N THR A 121 0.79 4.28 -2.30
CA THR A 121 -0.52 3.76 -2.69
C THR A 121 -1.09 2.80 -1.65
N ALA A 122 -0.25 1.96 -1.04
CA ALA A 122 -0.66 1.05 0.04
C ALA A 122 -1.07 1.79 1.32
N VAL A 123 -0.29 2.79 1.73
CA VAL A 123 -0.60 3.62 2.91
C VAL A 123 -1.89 4.40 2.67
N TYR A 124 -2.04 4.99 1.48
CA TYR A 124 -3.22 5.73 1.10
C TYR A 124 -4.48 4.85 1.10
N SER A 125 -4.42 3.64 0.51
CA SER A 125 -5.57 2.73 0.50
C SER A 125 -5.98 2.31 1.91
N ARG A 126 -5.00 2.09 2.81
CA ARG A 126 -5.26 1.84 4.23
C ARG A 126 -5.95 3.02 4.91
N GLN A 127 -5.45 4.24 4.71
CA GLN A 127 -6.05 5.45 5.28
C GLN A 127 -7.48 5.66 4.77
N MET A 128 -7.73 5.46 3.48
CA MET A 128 -9.07 5.57 2.88
C MET A 128 -10.03 4.54 3.47
N PHE A 129 -9.56 3.30 3.64
CA PHE A 129 -10.34 2.25 4.31
C PHE A 129 -10.65 2.63 5.77
N GLU A 130 -9.64 3.01 6.55
CA GLU A 130 -9.80 3.39 7.96
C GLU A 130 -10.77 4.58 8.09
N SER A 131 -10.62 5.59 7.24
CA SER A 131 -11.53 6.74 7.19
C SER A 131 -12.97 6.33 6.87
N THR A 132 -13.17 5.40 5.92
CA THR A 132 -14.51 4.90 5.58
C THR A 132 -15.09 4.08 6.74
N LEU A 133 -14.28 3.25 7.39
CA LEU A 133 -14.68 2.46 8.56
C LEU A 133 -15.13 3.34 9.71
N PHE A 134 -14.34 4.36 10.08
CA PHE A 134 -14.73 5.27 11.16
C PHE A 134 -15.97 6.09 10.80
N GLY A 135 -16.10 6.52 9.55
CA GLY A 135 -17.32 7.16 9.06
C GLY A 135 -18.56 6.25 9.19
N MET A 136 -18.44 4.95 8.87
CA MET A 136 -19.53 3.99 9.05
C MET A 136 -19.83 3.72 10.53
N LEU A 137 -18.82 3.68 11.40
CA LEU A 137 -19.01 3.55 12.86
C LEU A 137 -19.74 4.75 13.45
N ASP A 138 -19.45 5.96 12.98
CA ASP A 138 -20.18 7.17 13.37
C ASP A 138 -21.64 7.11 12.93
N VAL A 139 -21.91 6.64 11.71
CA VAL A 139 -23.28 6.39 11.23
C VAL A 139 -23.97 5.32 12.09
N HIS A 140 -23.27 4.24 12.45
CA HIS A 140 -23.81 3.20 13.33
C HIS A 140 -24.19 3.75 14.71
N ALA A 141 -23.35 4.60 15.29
CA ALA A 141 -23.63 5.26 16.57
C ALA A 141 -24.85 6.20 16.50
N LYS A 142 -25.04 6.90 15.37
CA LYS A 142 -26.24 7.72 15.12
C LYS A 142 -27.49 6.86 14.96
N ILE A 143 -27.42 5.78 14.18
CA ILE A 143 -28.54 4.84 14.04
C ILE A 143 -28.90 4.25 15.41
N LEU A 144 -27.91 3.89 16.23
CA LEU A 144 -28.13 3.45 17.60
C LEU A 144 -28.91 4.50 18.40
N ALA A 145 -28.45 5.75 18.41
CA ALA A 145 -29.10 6.85 19.13
C ALA A 145 -30.56 7.05 18.71
N ASP A 146 -30.87 6.87 17.42
CA ASP A 146 -32.22 7.04 16.87
C ASP A 146 -33.19 5.89 17.20
N ILE A 147 -32.71 4.76 17.73
CA ILE A 147 -33.59 3.64 18.12
C ILE A 147 -34.46 4.08 19.29
N LYS A 148 -35.78 3.90 19.13
CA LYS A 148 -36.79 4.20 20.16
C LYS A 148 -37.52 2.94 20.59
N SER A 149 -37.76 2.82 21.89
CA SER A 149 -38.65 1.78 22.42
C SER A 149 -40.07 2.33 22.55
N ALA A 150 -41.04 1.68 21.90
CA ALA A 150 -42.46 2.00 22.07
C ALA A 150 -43.07 1.14 23.19
N GLY A 151 -43.44 1.75 24.32
CA GLY A 151 -44.17 1.11 25.43
C GLY A 151 -44.32 2.01 26.66
N GLY A 152 -45.49 2.02 27.31
CA GLY A 152 -45.90 2.94 28.39
C GLY A 152 -45.02 2.97 29.66
N MET A 153 -45.24 3.96 30.55
CA MET A 153 -44.44 4.44 31.71
C MET A 153 -42.94 4.66 31.48
N SER A 154 -42.32 4.00 30.50
CA SER A 154 -40.97 4.23 29.96
C SER A 154 -41.03 5.00 28.64
N ALA A 155 -42.01 5.90 28.50
CA ALA A 155 -42.21 6.71 27.31
C ALA A 155 -40.98 7.61 27.11
N GLY A 156 -40.16 7.30 26.10
CA GLY A 156 -39.06 8.17 25.65
C GLY A 156 -37.64 7.63 25.84
N CYS A 157 -37.43 6.34 26.14
CA CYS A 157 -36.07 5.79 26.09
C CYS A 157 -35.59 5.68 24.64
N GLU A 158 -34.41 6.26 24.38
CA GLU A 158 -33.73 6.27 23.08
C GLU A 158 -32.34 5.62 23.20
N GLY A 159 -31.70 5.31 22.08
CA GLY A 159 -30.33 4.84 22.11
C GLY A 159 -30.14 3.48 22.78
N ARG A 160 -29.07 3.38 23.57
CA ARG A 160 -28.72 2.17 24.32
C ARG A 160 -29.80 1.77 25.33
N ASP A 161 -30.49 2.74 25.93
CA ASP A 161 -31.56 2.46 26.88
C ASP A 161 -32.77 1.84 26.19
N ALA A 162 -33.08 2.27 24.95
CA ALA A 162 -34.11 1.61 24.15
C ALA A 162 -33.75 0.14 23.87
N ILE A 163 -32.50 -0.15 23.52
CA ILE A 163 -32.03 -1.54 23.32
C ILE A 163 -32.14 -2.35 24.62
N ASN A 164 -31.74 -1.79 25.77
CA ASN A 164 -31.88 -2.44 27.06
C ASN A 164 -33.34 -2.83 27.34
N VAL A 165 -34.29 -1.92 27.09
CA VAL A 165 -35.72 -2.17 27.26
C VAL A 165 -36.23 -3.24 26.29
N ILE A 166 -35.79 -3.21 25.02
CA ILE A 166 -36.14 -4.21 24.02
C ILE A 166 -35.68 -5.61 24.47
N VAL A 167 -34.42 -5.76 24.89
CA VAL A 167 -33.90 -7.05 25.37
C VAL A 167 -34.61 -7.50 26.65
N ARG A 168 -34.92 -6.58 27.57
CA ARG A 168 -35.73 -6.89 28.75
C ARG A 168 -37.12 -7.42 28.38
N SER A 169 -37.76 -6.85 27.36
CA SER A 169 -39.07 -7.33 26.90
C SER A 169 -39.02 -8.77 26.37
N PHE A 170 -37.89 -9.19 25.77
CA PHE A 170 -37.69 -10.60 25.42
C PHE A 170 -37.64 -11.51 26.67
N LYS A 171 -36.97 -11.05 27.73
CA LYS A 171 -36.91 -11.76 29.03
C LYS A 171 -38.27 -11.82 29.75
N GLU A 172 -39.23 -11.00 29.34
CA GLU A 172 -40.58 -10.99 29.91
C GLU A 172 -41.56 -11.92 29.18
N THR A 173 -41.15 -12.51 28.05
CA THR A 173 -41.93 -13.49 27.29
C THR A 173 -42.16 -14.77 28.12
N ASN A 174 -43.29 -15.45 27.85
CA ASN A 174 -43.61 -16.71 28.52
C ASN A 174 -42.55 -17.79 28.23
N VAL A 175 -42.06 -17.84 26.99
CA VAL A 175 -40.99 -18.77 26.58
C VAL A 175 -39.72 -18.56 27.39
N TYR A 176 -39.29 -17.31 27.60
CA TYR A 176 -38.13 -17.03 28.44
C TYR A 176 -38.37 -17.45 29.90
N LYS A 177 -39.52 -17.08 30.47
CA LYS A 177 -39.87 -17.42 31.85
C LYS A 177 -39.92 -18.93 32.08
N ILE A 178 -40.53 -19.68 31.17
CA ILE A 178 -40.58 -21.15 31.20
C ILE A 178 -39.17 -21.73 31.11
N GLY A 179 -38.38 -21.32 30.12
CA GLY A 179 -37.02 -21.82 29.95
C GLY A 179 -36.10 -21.52 31.14
N ASN A 180 -36.36 -20.45 31.88
CA ASN A 180 -35.62 -20.11 33.09
C ASN A 180 -36.09 -20.89 34.34
N LEU A 181 -37.34 -21.35 34.36
CA LEU A 181 -37.90 -22.16 35.46
C LEU A 181 -37.59 -23.65 35.26
N ASN A 182 -37.89 -24.18 34.08
CA ASN A 182 -37.62 -25.56 33.72
C ASN A 182 -37.38 -25.68 32.21
N ILE A 183 -36.12 -25.89 31.84
CA ILE A 183 -35.68 -25.95 30.46
C ILE A 183 -36.20 -27.16 29.69
N GLU A 184 -36.54 -28.27 30.38
CA GLU A 184 -37.03 -29.50 29.77
C GLU A 184 -38.45 -29.35 29.18
N LEU A 185 -39.18 -28.32 29.61
CA LEU A 185 -40.52 -28.00 29.12
C LEU A 185 -40.52 -27.19 27.84
N LEU A 186 -39.36 -26.72 27.37
CA LEU A 186 -39.26 -25.86 26.20
C LEU A 186 -38.64 -26.61 25.01
N THR A 187 -39.36 -26.63 23.90
CA THR A 187 -38.85 -27.19 22.64
C THR A 187 -38.04 -26.16 21.84
N ASP A 188 -37.06 -26.63 21.06
CA ASP A 188 -36.30 -25.79 20.11
C ASP A 188 -37.24 -25.02 19.15
N THR A 189 -38.37 -25.64 18.77
CA THR A 189 -39.38 -25.04 17.89
C THR A 189 -40.13 -23.88 18.55
N GLU A 190 -40.51 -24.00 19.82
CA GLU A 190 -41.17 -22.91 20.55
C GLU A 190 -40.25 -21.71 20.73
N LEU A 191 -38.97 -21.96 21.07
CA LEU A 191 -37.97 -20.91 21.15
C LEU A 191 -37.75 -20.21 19.80
N HIS A 192 -37.62 -20.98 18.72
CA HIS A 192 -37.44 -20.42 17.38
C HIS A 192 -38.65 -19.56 16.96
N ASN A 193 -39.87 -20.04 17.22
CA ASN A 193 -41.09 -19.30 16.90
C ASN A 193 -41.18 -17.98 17.68
N GLU A 194 -40.82 -17.98 18.97
CA GLU A 194 -40.79 -16.76 19.78
C GLU A 194 -39.73 -15.78 19.29
N ILE A 195 -38.51 -16.24 19.02
CA ILE A 195 -37.43 -15.40 18.45
C ILE A 195 -37.86 -14.81 17.11
N SER A 196 -38.48 -15.62 16.23
CA SER A 196 -38.96 -15.18 14.93
C SER A 196 -40.04 -14.12 15.05
N LYS A 197 -41.02 -14.32 15.95
CA LYS A 197 -42.06 -13.35 16.27
C LYS A 197 -41.46 -12.04 16.81
N PHE A 198 -40.60 -12.15 17.81
CA PHE A 198 -39.92 -11.00 18.43
C PHE A 198 -39.14 -10.16 17.42
N CYS A 199 -38.38 -10.81 16.53
CA CYS A 199 -37.61 -10.12 15.49
C CYS A 199 -38.52 -9.43 14.47
N LYS A 200 -39.64 -10.05 14.07
CA LYS A 200 -40.61 -9.46 13.13
C LYS A 200 -41.30 -8.22 13.70
N GLU A 201 -41.66 -8.25 14.99
CA GLU A 201 -42.29 -7.10 15.66
C GLU A 201 -41.36 -5.90 15.83
N ARG A 202 -40.04 -6.13 15.90
CA ARG A 202 -39.03 -5.08 16.16
C ARG A 202 -38.20 -4.69 14.94
N VAL A 203 -38.43 -5.31 13.78
CA VAL A 203 -37.65 -5.07 12.55
C VAL A 203 -37.67 -3.61 12.09
N SER A 204 -38.77 -2.90 12.30
CA SER A 204 -38.90 -1.48 11.96
C SER A 204 -37.97 -0.59 12.79
N SER A 205 -37.76 -0.95 14.06
CA SER A 205 -36.90 -0.20 14.99
C SER A 205 -35.43 -0.62 14.90
N THR A 206 -35.14 -1.92 14.72
CA THR A 206 -33.77 -2.45 14.85
C THR A 206 -33.17 -2.94 13.53
N GLY A 207 -33.95 -3.03 12.45
CA GLY A 207 -33.50 -3.59 11.18
C GLY A 207 -32.40 -2.75 10.51
N HIS A 208 -32.48 -1.42 10.58
CA HIS A 208 -31.44 -0.53 10.05
C HIS A 208 -30.12 -0.68 10.80
N TYR A 209 -30.17 -0.84 12.12
CA TYR A 209 -29.00 -1.07 12.97
C TYR A 209 -28.26 -2.35 12.58
N PHE A 210 -28.95 -3.48 12.47
CA PHE A 210 -28.32 -4.75 12.09
C PHE A 210 -27.82 -4.76 10.64
N ARG A 211 -28.53 -4.11 9.72
CA ARG A 211 -28.07 -3.97 8.33
C ARG A 211 -26.81 -3.13 8.24
N ASN A 212 -26.72 -2.03 9.01
CA ASN A 212 -25.52 -1.21 9.05
C ASN A 212 -24.33 -1.99 9.63
N LEU A 213 -24.53 -2.69 10.76
CA LEU A 213 -23.52 -3.56 11.36
C LEU A 213 -23.05 -4.64 10.37
N TYR A 214 -23.99 -5.28 9.64
CA TYR A 214 -23.64 -6.22 8.56
C TYR A 214 -22.72 -5.58 7.52
N TRP A 215 -23.02 -4.38 7.04
CA TRP A 215 -22.19 -3.71 6.04
C TRP A 215 -20.82 -3.32 6.58
N ILE A 216 -20.72 -2.90 7.84
CA ILE A 216 -19.42 -2.66 8.50
C ILE A 216 -18.60 -3.95 8.52
N MET A 217 -19.19 -5.04 9.01
CA MET A 217 -18.52 -6.32 9.12
C MET A 217 -18.13 -6.88 7.75
N LYS A 218 -19.03 -6.76 6.77
CA LYS A 218 -18.77 -7.14 5.38
C LYS A 218 -17.65 -6.31 4.76
N MET A 219 -17.64 -5.00 4.96
CA MET A 219 -16.56 -4.15 4.44
C MET A 219 -15.20 -4.57 5.00
N ILE A 220 -15.11 -4.82 6.32
CA ILE A 220 -13.88 -5.33 6.93
C ILE A 220 -13.50 -6.69 6.34
N ASP A 221 -14.46 -7.58 6.14
CA ASP A 221 -14.22 -8.92 5.59
C ASP A 221 -13.82 -8.91 4.11
N ASP A 222 -14.42 -8.02 3.32
CA ASP A 222 -14.26 -7.90 1.87
C ASP A 222 -13.02 -7.11 1.49
N THR A 223 -12.40 -6.36 2.41
CA THR A 223 -11.10 -5.72 2.13
C THR A 223 -10.09 -6.76 1.66
N GLN A 224 -9.85 -6.74 0.35
CA GLN A 224 -8.83 -7.54 -0.29
C GLN A 224 -7.48 -7.02 0.18
N ASP A 225 -6.68 -7.92 0.74
CA ASP A 225 -5.23 -7.84 0.87
C ASP A 225 -4.65 -6.43 0.75
N LEU A 226 -4.86 -5.62 1.79
CA LEU A 226 -4.05 -4.43 2.02
C LEU A 226 -2.58 -4.87 1.86
N PRO A 227 -1.76 -4.15 1.06
CA PRO A 227 -0.40 -4.58 0.76
C PRO A 227 0.33 -4.87 2.04
N VAL A 228 0.93 -6.04 2.04
CA VAL A 228 1.46 -6.71 3.20
C VAL A 228 2.55 -5.84 3.84
N ASP A 229 2.33 -5.38 5.07
CA ASP A 229 3.39 -4.74 5.87
C ASP A 229 4.60 -5.70 5.92
N ILE A 230 5.82 -5.16 5.85
CA ILE A 230 7.11 -5.89 5.92
C ILE A 230 7.20 -6.87 7.12
N ILE A 231 6.30 -6.72 8.10
CA ILE A 231 6.03 -7.66 9.19
C ILE A 231 5.76 -9.10 8.68
N SER A 232 5.36 -9.30 7.41
CA SER A 232 5.19 -10.65 6.85
C SER A 232 6.45 -11.35 6.39
N PHE A 233 7.62 -10.70 6.31
CA PHE A 233 8.84 -11.47 6.09
C PHE A 233 9.07 -12.45 7.25
N GLY A 234 8.65 -12.05 8.47
CA GLY A 234 8.55 -12.93 9.62
C GLY A 234 7.44 -13.99 9.55
N SER A 235 6.38 -13.81 8.75
CA SER A 235 5.29 -14.81 8.61
C SER A 235 5.59 -15.83 7.49
N LEU A 236 6.24 -15.40 6.40
CA LEU A 236 6.77 -16.28 5.36
C LEU A 236 7.84 -17.23 5.90
N LEU A 237 8.68 -16.76 6.83
CA LEU A 237 9.68 -17.59 7.50
C LEU A 237 9.11 -18.51 8.59
N ARG A 238 7.89 -18.26 9.07
CA ARG A 238 7.22 -19.07 10.12
C ARG A 238 6.30 -20.16 9.58
N GLY A 239 6.11 -20.27 8.26
CA GLY A 239 5.13 -21.20 7.68
C GLY A 239 3.69 -20.86 8.03
N ASP A 240 3.42 -19.63 8.48
CA ASP A 240 2.08 -19.18 8.85
C ASP A 240 1.35 -18.81 7.55
N ASN A 241 0.37 -19.62 7.15
CA ASN A 241 -0.42 -19.43 5.93
C ASN A 241 -0.86 -17.96 5.85
N GLY A 242 -0.56 -17.25 4.76
CA GLY A 242 -0.92 -15.83 4.59
C GLY A 242 -2.40 -15.51 4.89
N PHE A 243 -3.25 -16.54 4.78
CA PHE A 243 -4.62 -16.57 5.28
C PHE A 243 -4.79 -16.15 6.76
N PHE A 244 -4.00 -16.68 7.69
CA PHE A 244 -4.15 -16.40 9.13
C PHE A 244 -3.65 -15.00 9.50
N GLY A 245 -2.60 -14.52 8.83
CA GLY A 245 -2.14 -13.13 8.93
C GLY A 245 -3.23 -12.13 8.50
N ASN A 246 -3.90 -12.42 7.39
CA ASN A 246 -5.04 -11.64 6.92
C ASN A 246 -6.22 -11.66 7.89
N TYR A 247 -6.58 -12.84 8.41
CA TYR A 247 -7.63 -12.97 9.41
C TYR A 247 -7.33 -12.14 10.67
N ARG A 248 -6.10 -12.22 11.20
CA ARG A 248 -5.70 -11.47 12.39
C ARG A 248 -5.87 -9.96 12.19
N ARG A 249 -5.46 -9.46 11.02
CA ARG A 249 -5.58 -8.04 10.68
C ARG A 249 -7.04 -7.59 10.59
N LYS A 250 -7.89 -8.37 9.91
CA LYS A 250 -9.34 -8.12 9.85
C LYS A 250 -9.97 -8.15 11.25
N ARG A 251 -9.55 -9.11 12.08
CA ARG A 251 -10.00 -9.24 13.46
C ARG A 251 -9.62 -8.05 14.34
N ASN A 252 -8.51 -7.38 14.09
CA ASN A 252 -8.18 -6.16 14.82
C ASN A 252 -9.21 -5.05 14.58
N TYR A 253 -9.68 -4.87 13.34
CA TYR A 253 -10.74 -3.90 13.05
C TYR A 253 -12.08 -4.35 13.62
N THR A 254 -12.45 -5.63 13.52
CA THR A 254 -13.71 -6.11 14.11
C THR A 254 -13.69 -6.07 15.64
N ASN A 255 -12.52 -6.16 16.28
CA ASN A 255 -12.38 -5.91 17.72
C ASN A 255 -12.74 -4.45 18.07
N ILE A 256 -12.41 -3.48 17.22
CA ILE A 256 -12.82 -2.08 17.41
C ILE A 256 -14.34 -1.97 17.33
N VAL A 257 -14.96 -2.59 16.32
CA VAL A 257 -16.43 -2.65 16.19
C VAL A 257 -17.05 -3.29 17.44
N ARG A 258 -16.54 -4.44 17.87
CA ARG A 258 -17.02 -5.17 19.05
C ARG A 258 -16.92 -4.35 20.33
N ALA A 259 -15.87 -3.55 20.48
CA ALA A 259 -15.68 -2.69 21.65
C ALA A 259 -16.75 -1.57 21.76
N GLN A 260 -17.45 -1.24 20.67
CA GLN A 260 -18.53 -0.26 20.69
C GLN A 260 -19.88 -0.84 21.13
N LEU A 261 -20.02 -2.17 21.11
CA LEU A 261 -21.27 -2.87 21.41
C LEU A 261 -21.42 -3.06 22.92
N SER A 262 -22.53 -2.59 23.48
CA SER A 262 -22.91 -2.92 24.86
C SER A 262 -23.35 -4.39 24.99
N GLU A 263 -23.43 -4.88 26.23
CA GLU A 263 -23.88 -6.24 26.50
C GLU A 263 -25.29 -6.51 25.96
N SER A 264 -26.21 -5.55 26.10
CA SER A 264 -27.56 -5.66 25.55
C SER A 264 -27.61 -5.58 24.02
N GLU A 265 -26.72 -4.80 23.39
CA GLU A 265 -26.56 -4.82 21.93
C GLU A 265 -26.10 -6.20 21.44
N MET A 266 -25.12 -6.83 22.12
CA MET A 266 -24.67 -8.18 21.80
C MET A 266 -25.76 -9.23 22.06
N ALA A 267 -26.55 -9.08 23.12
CA ALA A 267 -27.68 -9.95 23.40
C ALA A 267 -28.76 -9.85 22.30
N LEU A 268 -29.10 -8.63 21.89
CA LEU A 268 -30.06 -8.39 20.81
C LEU A 268 -29.53 -8.90 19.47
N LEU A 269 -28.22 -8.75 19.22
CA LEU A 269 -27.53 -9.33 18.07
C LEU A 269 -27.65 -10.86 18.05
N GLN A 270 -27.44 -11.52 19.19
CA GLN A 270 -27.61 -12.96 19.30
C GLN A 270 -29.05 -13.39 18.96
N ILE A 271 -30.06 -12.68 19.49
CA ILE A 271 -31.47 -12.92 19.16
C ILE A 271 -31.72 -12.71 17.66
N ASN A 272 -31.23 -11.61 17.08
CA ASN A 272 -31.43 -11.28 15.67
C ASN A 272 -30.82 -12.35 14.74
N CYS A 273 -29.61 -12.83 15.05
CA CYS A 273 -28.91 -13.88 14.30
C CYS A 273 -29.62 -15.24 14.32
N LEU A 274 -30.40 -15.53 15.36
CA LEU A 274 -31.27 -16.73 15.44
C LEU A 274 -32.64 -16.51 14.78
N GLY A 275 -32.99 -15.26 14.50
CA GLY A 275 -34.21 -14.87 13.82
C GLY A 275 -34.12 -14.97 12.29
N PRO A 276 -35.24 -14.67 11.59
CA PRO A 276 -35.36 -14.88 10.15
C PRO A 276 -34.48 -13.94 9.29
N TYR A 277 -33.99 -12.84 9.85
CA TYR A 277 -33.27 -11.79 9.10
C TYR A 277 -31.75 -11.76 9.37
N GLY A 278 -31.26 -12.57 10.32
CA GLY A 278 -29.89 -12.44 10.82
C GLY A 278 -28.87 -13.42 10.25
N ALA A 279 -29.25 -14.28 9.30
CA ALA A 279 -28.41 -15.36 8.79
C ALA A 279 -27.08 -14.89 8.16
N ASP A 280 -27.11 -13.77 7.44
CA ASP A 280 -25.93 -13.19 6.79
C ASP A 280 -24.99 -12.54 7.81
N LEU A 281 -25.55 -11.81 8.78
CA LEU A 281 -24.79 -11.18 9.86
C LEU A 281 -24.19 -12.22 10.80
N LYS A 282 -24.89 -13.33 11.02
CA LYS A 282 -24.46 -14.44 11.88
C LYS A 282 -23.09 -14.99 11.46
N TYR A 283 -22.81 -15.10 10.15
CA TYR A 283 -21.50 -15.52 9.67
C TYR A 283 -20.37 -14.66 10.24
N TYR A 284 -20.51 -13.33 10.23
CA TYR A 284 -19.49 -12.43 10.75
C TYR A 284 -19.41 -12.44 12.27
N VAL A 285 -20.55 -12.61 12.94
CA VAL A 285 -20.63 -12.77 14.39
C VAL A 285 -19.81 -13.98 14.85
N GLU A 286 -19.94 -15.09 14.13
CA GLU A 286 -19.18 -16.32 14.39
C GLU A 286 -17.71 -16.16 14.02
N LYS A 287 -17.41 -15.73 12.78
CA LYS A 287 -16.04 -15.60 12.25
C LYS A 287 -15.15 -14.71 13.12
N TYR A 288 -15.70 -13.62 13.66
CA TYR A 288 -14.96 -12.59 14.36
C TYR A 288 -15.21 -12.55 15.87
N SER A 289 -15.87 -13.58 16.42
CA SER A 289 -16.11 -13.72 17.86
C SER A 289 -16.81 -12.51 18.47
N LEU A 290 -17.86 -11.99 17.82
CA LEU A 290 -18.53 -10.77 18.29
C LEU A 290 -19.25 -10.95 19.63
N LEU A 291 -19.63 -12.18 20.00
CA LEU A 291 -20.32 -12.49 21.25
C LEU A 291 -19.37 -12.87 22.40
N LYS A 292 -18.05 -12.88 22.18
CA LYS A 292 -17.05 -13.18 23.23
C LYS A 292 -17.29 -12.43 24.56
N PRO A 293 -17.60 -11.12 24.55
CA PRO A 293 -17.78 -10.37 25.81
C PRO A 293 -19.17 -10.55 26.44
N LEU A 294 -20.14 -11.17 25.74
CA LEU A 294 -21.47 -11.42 26.30
C LEU A 294 -21.37 -12.41 27.45
N GLY A 295 -21.95 -12.09 28.60
CA GLY A 295 -21.92 -12.98 29.76
C GLY A 295 -22.51 -14.36 29.41
N LYS A 296 -21.77 -15.44 29.72
CA LYS A 296 -22.18 -16.83 29.44
C LYS A 296 -23.58 -17.17 29.98
N ASN A 297 -23.99 -16.51 31.06
CA ASN A 297 -25.28 -16.71 31.73
C ASN A 297 -26.29 -15.58 31.46
N TYR A 298 -26.06 -14.70 30.48
CA TYR A 298 -26.93 -13.54 30.22
C TYR A 298 -28.39 -13.92 30.00
N PHE A 299 -28.62 -15.05 29.33
CA PHE A 299 -29.95 -15.61 29.05
C PHE A 299 -30.44 -16.63 30.09
N GLY A 300 -29.77 -16.78 31.23
CA GLY A 300 -30.20 -17.69 32.31
C GLY A 300 -30.34 -19.12 31.81
N GLY A 301 -31.48 -19.76 32.12
CA GLY A 301 -31.77 -21.15 31.69
C GLY A 301 -31.69 -21.38 30.17
N LEU A 302 -31.92 -20.34 29.36
CA LEU A 302 -31.84 -20.42 27.89
C LEU A 302 -30.42 -20.32 27.31
N ALA A 303 -29.39 -20.04 28.13
CA ALA A 303 -28.04 -19.79 27.62
C ALA A 303 -27.50 -20.89 26.69
N LYS A 304 -27.73 -22.17 27.03
CA LYS A 304 -27.31 -23.30 26.19
C LYS A 304 -28.05 -23.35 24.85
N HIS A 305 -29.36 -23.11 24.86
CA HIS A 305 -30.19 -23.14 23.64
C HIS A 305 -29.85 -21.98 22.70
N MET A 306 -29.63 -20.79 23.26
CA MET A 306 -29.19 -19.61 22.50
C MET A 306 -27.80 -19.81 21.89
N SER A 307 -26.89 -20.50 22.59
CA SER A 307 -25.52 -20.73 22.12
C SER A 307 -25.43 -21.91 21.13
N LYS A 308 -26.28 -22.93 21.26
CA LYS A 308 -26.37 -24.10 20.36
C LYS A 308 -26.59 -23.69 18.89
N GLY A 309 -27.28 -22.57 18.68
CA GLY A 309 -27.52 -22.02 17.36
C GLY A 309 -26.31 -21.33 16.72
N PHE A 310 -25.13 -21.32 17.34
CA PHE A 310 -23.91 -20.69 16.82
C PHE A 310 -22.74 -21.66 16.77
N ASN A 311 -21.78 -21.38 15.88
CA ASN A 311 -20.44 -21.94 15.99
C ASN A 311 -19.74 -21.39 17.25
N ASP A 312 -19.02 -22.24 17.98
CA ASP A 312 -18.31 -21.86 19.21
C ASP A 312 -17.34 -20.68 19.02
N MET A 313 -16.81 -20.50 17.80
CA MET A 313 -15.99 -19.34 17.41
C MET A 313 -16.63 -17.98 17.73
N ALA A 314 -17.97 -17.89 17.78
CA ALA A 314 -18.68 -16.67 18.16
C ALA A 314 -18.30 -16.18 19.57
N PHE A 315 -17.85 -17.09 20.44
CA PHE A 315 -17.59 -16.86 21.86
C PHE A 315 -16.10 -16.91 22.24
N PHE A 316 -15.23 -17.33 21.33
CA PHE A 316 -13.82 -17.66 21.62
C PHE A 316 -12.83 -16.49 21.63
N GLY A 317 -11.75 -16.68 22.40
CA GLY A 317 -10.53 -15.87 22.35
C GLY A 317 -9.73 -16.07 21.06
N LEU A 318 -8.76 -15.19 20.76
CA LEU A 318 -7.90 -15.40 19.57
C LEU A 318 -7.12 -16.73 19.72
N GLU A 319 -6.73 -17.04 20.95
CA GLU A 319 -5.90 -18.19 21.30
C GLU A 319 -6.60 -19.53 20.99
N GLU A 320 -7.93 -19.52 20.92
CA GLU A 320 -8.75 -20.71 20.74
C GLU A 320 -9.19 -20.91 19.27
N VAL A 321 -8.98 -19.91 18.41
CA VAL A 321 -9.39 -19.98 16.99
C VAL A 321 -8.40 -20.80 16.17
N LYS A 322 -8.87 -21.93 15.63
CA LYS A 322 -8.09 -22.81 14.75
C LYS A 322 -8.27 -22.45 13.28
N ALA A 323 -7.21 -22.63 12.49
CA ALA A 323 -7.25 -22.36 11.05
C ALA A 323 -8.29 -23.24 10.31
N GLU A 324 -8.45 -24.49 10.72
CA GLU A 324 -9.41 -25.44 10.13
C GLU A 324 -10.86 -24.99 10.29
N GLU A 325 -11.22 -24.44 11.45
CA GLU A 325 -12.56 -23.92 11.72
C GLU A 325 -12.87 -22.69 10.85
N LEU A 326 -11.88 -21.80 10.66
CA LEU A 326 -12.01 -20.66 9.75
C LEU A 326 -12.24 -21.10 8.30
N ILE A 327 -11.50 -22.12 7.84
CA ILE A 327 -11.66 -22.66 6.49
C ILE A 327 -13.04 -23.29 6.32
N LYS A 328 -13.49 -24.10 7.29
CA LYS A 328 -14.81 -24.72 7.29
C LYS A 328 -15.92 -23.67 7.21
N LEU A 329 -15.87 -22.65 8.07
CA LEU A 329 -16.87 -21.59 8.13
C LEU A 329 -16.90 -20.76 6.84
N ASN A 330 -15.74 -20.54 6.20
CA ASN A 330 -15.66 -19.89 4.90
C ASN A 330 -16.29 -20.74 3.79
N ASN A 331 -16.02 -22.04 3.76
CA ASN A 331 -16.60 -22.96 2.78
C ASN A 331 -18.13 -23.06 2.92
N GLU A 332 -18.65 -23.08 4.15
CA GLU A 332 -20.09 -23.07 4.43
C GLU A 332 -20.77 -21.80 3.92
N ARG A 333 -20.10 -20.64 3.99
CA ARG A 333 -20.62 -19.39 3.39
C ARG A 333 -20.60 -19.45 1.86
N MET A 334 -19.53 -19.96 1.25
CA MET A 334 -19.44 -20.08 -0.20
C MET A 334 -20.53 -21.01 -0.74
N ALA A 335 -20.78 -22.14 -0.08
CA ALA A 335 -21.86 -23.07 -0.42
C ALA A 335 -23.25 -22.42 -0.30
N ARG A 336 -23.49 -21.62 0.74
CA ARG A 336 -24.74 -20.87 0.90
C ARG A 336 -24.97 -19.83 -0.20
N ASN A 337 -23.91 -19.19 -0.70
CA ASN A 337 -24.00 -18.17 -1.74
C ASN A 337 -24.07 -18.74 -3.17
N SER A 338 -23.79 -20.03 -3.35
CA SER A 338 -23.85 -20.71 -4.66
C SER A 338 -25.22 -21.32 -4.99
N HIS A 339 -26.17 -21.27 -4.05
CA HIS A 339 -27.57 -21.65 -4.21
C HIS A 339 -28.44 -20.40 -4.21
#